data_AF-R5DX65-F1
#
_entry.id   AF-R5DX65-F1
#
_cell.length_a   1.000
_cell.length_b   1.000
_cell.length_c   1.000
_cell.angle_alpha   90.00
_cell.angle_beta   90.00
_cell.angle_gamma   90.00
#
_symmetry.space_group_name_H-M   'P 1'
#
loop_
_entity.id
_entity.type
_entity.pdbx_description
1 polymer ?
#
loop_
_entity_poly.entity_id
_entity_poly.type
_entity_poly.pdbx_seq_one_letter_code
_entity_poly.pdbx_strand_id
1 'polypeptide(L)'
;MKKGFTLAEVLITLGIIGVVAALTLPSLITNYRKKETVAQLKKVYSELSQAAQMSVVQNGDMKNWDYSLTGEEFFNTYLSNFIKMGSQNVEDAKKAGVVYIRASGEEEVSFTNLYDSGKIFTLASGSQIIMDTLSNLTTTRQTVLVDLNGFKKPNRIGVDVFAFSVTHNGVQTFKWDDGETVDIIRDRETLHNGPSRHNYQCNSDGRGMWCAAMIEKDGWEIKNDYPWK
;
A
#
# COMPACT_ATOMS: atom_id res chain seq x y z
N MET A 1 50.17 -4.48 38.43
CA MET A 1 48.75 -4.73 38.79
C MET A 1 47.90 -4.55 37.55
N LYS A 2 47.16 -5.57 37.11
CA LYS A 2 46.12 -5.39 36.09
C LYS A 2 44.88 -4.86 36.80
N LYS A 3 44.48 -3.62 36.49
CA LYS A 3 43.20 -3.06 36.94
C LYS A 3 42.10 -3.68 36.09
N GLY A 4 41.14 -4.36 36.70
CA GLY A 4 39.97 -4.95 36.04
C GLY A 4 38.69 -4.34 36.63
N PHE A 5 37.61 -4.36 35.86
CA PHE A 5 36.30 -3.93 36.32
C PHE A 5 35.76 -4.89 37.39
N THR A 6 35.10 -4.34 38.41
CA THR A 6 34.35 -5.13 39.38
C THR A 6 33.08 -5.70 38.76
N LEU A 7 32.57 -6.80 39.32
CA LEU A 7 31.30 -7.39 38.89
C LEU A 7 30.14 -6.38 38.99
N ALA A 8 30.13 -5.55 40.04
CA ALA A 8 29.12 -4.52 40.24
C ALA A 8 29.16 -3.45 39.14
N GLU A 9 30.35 -2.97 38.75
CA GLU A 9 30.50 -1.99 37.66
C GLU A 9 30.00 -2.55 36.32
N VAL A 10 30.31 -3.82 36.02
CA VAL A 10 29.81 -4.49 34.80
C VAL A 10 28.29 -4.63 34.83
N LEU A 11 27.70 -5.05 35.95
CA LEU A 11 26.26 -5.23 36.07
C LEU A 11 25.48 -3.91 35.98
N ILE A 12 25.97 -2.84 36.61
CA ILE A 12 25.37 -1.51 36.50
C ILE A 12 25.43 -1.01 35.05
N THR A 13 26.58 -1.19 34.39
CA THR A 13 26.76 -0.77 33.00
C THR A 13 25.83 -1.53 32.05
N LEU A 14 25.74 -2.85 32.18
CA LEU A 14 24.81 -3.67 31.40
C LEU A 14 23.34 -3.34 31.71
N GLY A 15 23.01 -3.05 32.97
CA GLY A 15 21.69 -2.60 33.38
C GLY A 15 21.28 -1.28 32.71
N ILE A 16 22.16 -0.28 32.72
CA ILE A 16 21.92 1.02 32.08
C ILE A 16 21.77 0.85 30.57
N ILE A 17 22.68 0.11 29.91
CA ILE A 17 22.59 -0.14 28.46
C ILE A 17 21.31 -0.89 28.12
N GLY A 18 20.91 -1.88 28.93
CA GLY A 18 19.69 -2.65 28.73
C GLY A 18 18.43 -1.77 28.78
N VAL A 19 18.33 -0.87 29.76
CA VAL A 19 17.20 0.07 29.88
C VAL A 19 17.17 1.04 28.70
N VAL A 20 18.31 1.62 28.34
CA VAL A 20 18.39 2.57 27.21
C VAL A 20 18.04 1.87 25.89
N ALA A 21 18.55 0.67 25.64
CA ALA A 21 18.22 -0.11 24.45
C ALA A 21 16.72 -0.46 24.40
N ALA A 22 16.11 -0.86 25.53
CA ALA A 22 14.70 -1.19 25.60
C ALA A 22 13.77 -0.01 25.25
N LEU A 23 14.17 1.23 25.61
CA LEU A 23 13.41 2.44 25.30
C LEU A 23 13.62 2.94 23.86
N THR A 24 14.79 2.65 23.26
CA THR A 24 15.18 3.24 21.96
C THR A 24 14.97 2.32 20.77
N LEU A 25 15.17 1.01 20.93
CA LEU A 25 15.05 0.04 19.84
C LEU A 25 13.64 0.01 19.21
N PRO A 26 12.53 0.03 19.97
CA PRO A 26 11.20 0.03 19.36
C PRO A 26 10.98 1.24 18.45
N SER A 27 11.31 2.45 18.92
CA SER A 27 11.16 3.68 18.14
C SER A 27 12.05 3.67 16.88
N LEU A 28 13.30 3.22 17.01
CA LEU A 28 14.22 3.11 15.88
C LEU A 28 13.70 2.14 14.81
N ILE A 29 13.22 0.96 15.23
CA ILE A 29 12.66 -0.06 14.32
C ILE A 29 11.41 0.47 13.62
N THR A 30 10.48 1.11 14.33
CA THR A 30 9.29 1.71 13.74
C THR A 30 9.66 2.78 12.70
N ASN A 31 10.59 3.68 13.02
CA ASN A 31 11.03 4.72 12.10
C ASN A 31 11.73 4.15 10.86
N TYR A 32 12.53 3.09 11.02
CA TYR A 32 13.15 2.38 9.90
C TYR A 32 12.08 1.74 9.00
N ARG A 33 11.11 1.02 9.57
CA ARG A 33 10.01 0.39 8.82
C ARG A 33 9.18 1.42 8.06
N LYS A 34 8.88 2.57 8.66
CA LYS A 34 8.19 3.68 7.97
C LYS A 34 8.94 4.14 6.72
N LYS A 35 10.26 4.32 6.82
CA LYS A 35 11.11 4.69 5.66
C LYS A 35 11.16 3.60 4.60
N GLU A 36 11.25 2.34 5.02
CA GLU A 36 11.22 1.19 4.12
C GLU A 36 9.89 1.09 3.36
N THR A 37 8.75 1.18 4.06
CA THR A 37 7.41 1.23 3.47
C THR A 37 7.31 2.32 2.41
N VAL A 38 7.71 3.55 2.74
CA VAL A 38 7.63 4.67 1.80
C VAL A 38 8.51 4.44 0.56
N ALA A 39 9.72 3.90 0.75
CA ALA A 39 10.62 3.58 -0.36
C ALA A 39 10.03 2.49 -1.27
N GLN A 40 9.44 1.44 -0.69
CA GLN A 40 8.76 0.39 -1.44
C GLN A 40 7.51 0.92 -2.16
N LEU A 41 6.71 1.75 -1.50
CA LEU A 41 5.52 2.39 -2.08
C LEU A 41 5.86 3.24 -3.30
N LYS A 42 6.88 4.11 -3.17
CA LYS A 42 7.41 4.91 -4.28
C LYS A 42 7.87 4.03 -5.43
N LYS A 43 8.55 2.93 -5.12
CA LYS A 43 9.06 2.00 -6.12
C LYS A 43 7.91 1.39 -6.92
N VAL A 44 6.90 0.83 -6.27
CA VAL A 44 5.76 0.23 -6.97
C VAL A 44 4.98 1.29 -7.76
N TYR A 45 4.76 2.48 -7.20
CA TYR A 45 4.14 3.58 -7.93
C TYR A 45 4.92 3.94 -9.20
N SER A 46 6.25 3.97 -9.11
CA SER A 46 7.13 4.25 -10.24
C SER A 46 7.13 3.12 -11.27
N GLU A 47 7.09 1.87 -10.84
CA GLU A 47 6.99 0.69 -11.72
C GLU A 47 5.67 0.69 -12.50
N LEU A 48 4.54 0.92 -11.81
CA LEU A 48 3.22 1.06 -12.44
C LEU A 48 3.18 2.23 -13.43
N SER A 49 3.72 3.39 -13.04
CA SER A 49 3.76 4.57 -13.89
C SER A 49 4.58 4.33 -15.16
N GLN A 50 5.76 3.69 -15.03
CA GLN A 50 6.59 3.32 -16.17
C GLN A 50 5.91 2.29 -17.07
N ALA A 51 5.25 1.29 -16.49
CA ALA A 51 4.47 0.30 -17.24
C ALA A 51 3.36 0.96 -18.07
N ALA A 52 2.61 1.88 -17.46
CA ALA A 52 1.58 2.63 -18.16
C ALA A 52 2.15 3.47 -19.31
N GLN A 53 3.28 4.15 -19.10
CA GLN A 53 3.94 4.94 -20.15
C GLN A 53 4.45 4.07 -21.30
N MET A 54 5.04 2.90 -21.01
CA MET A 54 5.44 1.95 -22.06
C MET A 54 4.24 1.39 -22.82
N SER A 55 3.13 1.16 -22.13
CA SER A 55 1.88 0.73 -22.74
C SER A 55 1.29 1.76 -23.68
N VAL A 56 1.41 3.06 -23.38
CA VAL A 56 0.96 4.12 -24.30
C VAL A 56 1.66 4.02 -25.67
N VAL A 57 2.92 3.58 -25.70
CA VAL A 57 3.66 3.40 -26.96
C VAL A 57 3.09 2.26 -27.80
N GLN A 58 2.57 1.20 -27.20
CA GLN A 58 2.03 0.02 -27.91
C GLN A 58 0.52 0.06 -28.12
N ASN A 59 -0.23 0.51 -27.12
CA ASN A 59 -1.69 0.46 -27.04
C ASN A 59 -2.35 1.83 -27.25
N GLY A 60 -1.57 2.89 -27.47
CA GLY A 60 -2.07 4.25 -27.67
C GLY A 60 -2.41 4.99 -26.36
N ASP A 61 -2.91 6.22 -26.50
CA ASP A 61 -3.24 7.11 -25.38
C ASP A 61 -4.18 6.42 -24.37
N MET A 62 -3.87 6.57 -23.07
CA MET A 62 -4.65 6.02 -21.95
C MET A 62 -6.12 6.44 -22.00
N LYS A 63 -6.43 7.60 -22.58
CA LYS A 63 -7.81 8.05 -22.81
C LYS A 63 -8.67 7.09 -23.63
N ASN A 64 -8.04 6.27 -24.47
CA ASN A 64 -8.72 5.32 -25.35
C ASN A 64 -8.66 3.89 -24.83
N TRP A 65 -8.11 3.66 -23.63
CA TRP A 65 -8.08 2.33 -23.04
C TRP A 65 -9.48 1.90 -22.60
N ASP A 66 -9.72 0.59 -22.64
CA ASP A 66 -10.98 0.00 -22.21
C ASP A 66 -10.98 -0.21 -20.70
N TYR A 67 -11.54 0.76 -19.97
CA TYR A 67 -11.72 0.68 -18.52
C TYR A 67 -12.92 -0.18 -18.10
N SER A 68 -13.71 -0.69 -19.06
CA SER A 68 -14.84 -1.60 -18.77
C SER A 68 -14.39 -3.05 -18.56
N LEU A 69 -13.14 -3.38 -18.94
CA LEU A 69 -12.52 -4.67 -18.69
C LEU A 69 -12.50 -5.01 -17.19
N THR A 70 -12.46 -6.31 -16.89
CA THR A 70 -12.10 -6.76 -15.54
C THR A 70 -10.67 -6.34 -15.23
N GLY A 71 -10.31 -6.21 -13.95
CA GLY A 71 -8.97 -5.83 -13.56
C GLY A 71 -7.90 -6.81 -14.05
N GLU A 72 -8.22 -8.11 -14.10
CA GLU A 72 -7.33 -9.12 -14.69
C GLU A 72 -7.09 -8.89 -16.19
N GLU A 73 -8.15 -8.69 -16.97
CA GLU A 73 -8.04 -8.43 -18.41
C GLU A 73 -7.33 -7.10 -18.69
N PHE A 74 -7.64 -6.06 -17.92
CA PHE A 74 -6.99 -4.76 -18.01
C PHE A 74 -5.49 -4.87 -17.73
N PHE A 75 -5.10 -5.56 -16.65
CA PHE A 75 -3.70 -5.78 -16.33
C PHE A 75 -2.98 -6.52 -17.43
N ASN A 76 -3.55 -7.64 -17.89
CA ASN A 76 -2.96 -8.46 -18.94
C ASN A 76 -2.79 -7.68 -20.25
N THR A 77 -3.80 -6.89 -20.63
CA THR A 77 -3.79 -6.10 -21.87
C THR A 77 -2.81 -4.94 -21.81
N TYR A 78 -2.83 -4.16 -20.73
CA TYR A 78 -2.16 -2.86 -20.70
C TYR A 78 -0.88 -2.84 -19.88
N LEU A 79 -0.66 -3.72 -18.91
CA LEU A 79 0.44 -3.56 -17.94
C LEU A 79 1.39 -4.75 -17.88
N SER A 80 0.89 -5.97 -18.04
CA SER A 80 1.64 -7.21 -17.79
C SER A 80 2.94 -7.31 -18.60
N ASN A 81 2.93 -6.89 -19.86
CA ASN A 81 4.09 -6.92 -20.76
C ASN A 81 5.23 -5.98 -20.32
N PHE A 82 4.94 -5.02 -19.45
CA PHE A 82 5.87 -3.96 -19.05
C PHE A 82 6.26 -4.04 -17.57
N ILE A 83 5.72 -5.03 -16.85
CA ILE A 83 6.03 -5.28 -15.45
C ILE A 83 6.74 -6.62 -15.34
N LYS A 84 7.84 -6.66 -14.59
CA LYS A 84 8.54 -7.91 -14.33
C LYS A 84 7.73 -8.75 -13.35
N MET A 85 7.13 -9.81 -13.87
CA MET A 85 6.33 -10.75 -13.08
C MET A 85 7.21 -11.75 -12.32
N GLY A 86 6.77 -12.12 -11.12
CA GLY A 86 7.30 -13.22 -10.32
C GLY A 86 6.60 -14.55 -10.64
N SER A 87 7.07 -15.62 -10.00
CA SER A 87 6.71 -17.00 -10.35
C SER A 87 5.38 -17.52 -9.76
N GLN A 88 4.56 -16.68 -9.15
CA GLN A 88 3.37 -17.13 -8.41
C GLN A 88 2.06 -16.59 -8.97
N ASN A 89 1.17 -17.53 -9.32
CA ASN A 89 -0.25 -17.27 -9.53
C ASN A 89 -0.96 -17.56 -8.20
N VAL A 90 -1.48 -16.53 -7.56
CA VAL A 90 -2.38 -16.69 -6.42
C VAL A 90 -3.76 -16.30 -6.89
N GLU A 91 -4.73 -17.21 -6.73
CA GLU A 91 -6.09 -16.96 -7.18
C GLU A 91 -6.72 -15.79 -6.41
N ASP A 92 -6.68 -15.81 -5.07
CA ASP A 92 -7.15 -14.73 -4.19
C ASP A 92 -6.50 -14.84 -2.79
N ALA A 93 -6.61 -13.79 -1.96
CA ALA A 93 -5.91 -13.75 -0.67
C ALA A 93 -6.60 -14.64 0.40
N LYS A 94 -7.91 -14.88 0.27
CA LYS A 94 -8.69 -15.74 1.16
C LYS A 94 -8.23 -17.19 1.09
N LYS A 95 -7.99 -17.71 -0.12
CA LYS A 95 -7.42 -19.06 -0.33
C LYS A 95 -5.99 -19.17 0.20
N ALA A 96 -5.26 -18.06 0.24
CA ALA A 96 -3.95 -17.99 0.88
C ALA A 96 -4.02 -17.92 2.42
N GLY A 97 -5.23 -17.88 3.01
CA GLY A 97 -5.43 -17.77 4.46
C GLY A 97 -5.00 -16.41 5.03
N VAL A 98 -4.98 -15.38 4.18
CA VAL A 98 -4.50 -14.04 4.53
C VAL A 98 -5.66 -13.23 5.11
N VAL A 99 -5.38 -12.57 6.23
CA VAL A 99 -6.30 -11.66 6.89
C VAL A 99 -5.70 -10.26 6.80
N TYR A 100 -6.44 -9.33 6.21
CA TYR A 100 -6.05 -7.93 6.16
C TYR A 100 -6.65 -7.16 7.34
N ILE A 101 -5.86 -6.24 7.90
CA ILE A 101 -6.21 -5.51 9.11
C ILE A 101 -6.28 -4.01 8.80
N ARG A 102 -7.25 -3.31 9.41
CA ARG A 102 -7.40 -1.86 9.30
C ARG A 102 -6.48 -1.10 10.26
N ALA A 103 -6.50 0.22 10.18
CA ALA A 103 -5.82 1.06 11.16
C ALA A 103 -6.29 0.79 12.60
N SER A 104 -7.57 0.51 12.80
CA SER A 104 -8.16 0.23 14.11
C SER A 104 -7.68 -1.09 14.74
N GLY A 105 -7.11 -2.00 13.96
CA GLY A 105 -6.79 -3.36 14.39
C GLY A 105 -7.90 -4.38 14.09
N GLU A 106 -9.04 -3.94 13.56
CA GLU A 106 -10.11 -4.83 13.08
C GLU A 106 -9.76 -5.46 11.73
N GLU A 107 -10.30 -6.66 11.50
CA GLU A 107 -10.25 -7.31 10.19
C GLU A 107 -11.01 -6.50 9.12
N GLU A 108 -10.42 -6.31 7.96
CA GLU A 108 -11.11 -5.78 6.79
C GLU A 108 -11.92 -6.91 6.14
N VAL A 109 -13.21 -6.67 5.88
CA VAL A 109 -14.15 -7.68 5.35
C VAL A 109 -15.02 -7.14 4.21
N SER A 110 -14.90 -5.86 3.88
CA SER A 110 -15.75 -5.18 2.90
C SER A 110 -15.12 -5.13 1.51
N PHE A 111 -13.80 -5.17 1.39
CA PHE A 111 -13.11 -5.14 0.10
C PHE A 111 -13.15 -6.51 -0.56
N THR A 112 -14.12 -6.70 -1.47
CA THR A 112 -14.35 -7.97 -2.18
C THR A 112 -13.16 -8.38 -3.03
N ASN A 113 -12.38 -7.44 -3.57
CA ASN A 113 -11.15 -7.73 -4.31
C ASN A 113 -10.02 -8.29 -3.42
N LEU A 114 -10.11 -8.20 -2.09
CA LEU A 114 -9.19 -8.91 -1.20
C LEU A 114 -9.59 -10.36 -0.97
N TYR A 115 -10.89 -10.71 -1.06
CA TYR A 115 -11.38 -12.00 -0.54
C TYR A 115 -12.25 -12.84 -1.48
N ASP A 116 -13.03 -12.22 -2.36
CA ASP A 116 -14.07 -12.91 -3.14
C ASP A 116 -13.91 -12.73 -4.67
N SER A 117 -13.27 -11.63 -5.09
CA SER A 117 -13.15 -11.21 -6.49
C SER A 117 -11.75 -10.67 -6.80
N GLY A 118 -10.75 -11.03 -6.02
CA GLY A 118 -9.37 -10.61 -6.27
C GLY A 118 -8.69 -11.49 -7.29
N LYS A 119 -7.88 -10.90 -8.17
CA LYS A 119 -6.77 -11.58 -8.86
C LYS A 119 -5.46 -10.99 -8.39
N ILE A 120 -4.50 -11.86 -8.08
CA ILE A 120 -3.23 -11.46 -7.48
C ILE A 120 -2.07 -11.72 -8.45
N PHE A 121 -1.34 -10.65 -8.74
CA PHE A 121 -0.18 -10.62 -9.60
C PHE A 121 1.06 -10.36 -8.74
N THR A 122 1.96 -11.33 -8.64
CA THR A 122 3.22 -11.13 -7.89
C THR A 122 4.28 -10.53 -8.80
N LEU A 123 4.91 -9.44 -8.38
CA LEU A 123 6.03 -8.80 -9.08
C LEU A 123 7.34 -9.50 -8.72
N ALA A 124 8.37 -9.34 -9.56
CA ALA A 124 9.72 -9.82 -9.27
C ALA A 124 10.34 -9.17 -8.01
N SER A 125 9.82 -8.02 -7.58
CA SER A 125 10.17 -7.37 -6.32
C SER A 125 9.64 -8.09 -5.08
N GLY A 126 8.67 -9.00 -5.23
CA GLY A 126 7.94 -9.64 -4.15
C GLY A 126 6.66 -8.90 -3.73
N SER A 127 6.44 -7.67 -4.21
CA SER A 127 5.17 -6.96 -4.03
C SER A 127 4.07 -7.64 -4.84
N GLN A 128 2.82 -7.49 -4.41
CA GLN A 128 1.67 -8.09 -5.06
C GLN A 128 0.68 -7.00 -5.48
N ILE A 129 0.21 -7.08 -6.72
CA ILE A 129 -0.90 -6.29 -7.23
C ILE A 129 -2.17 -7.13 -7.12
N ILE A 130 -3.19 -6.56 -6.50
CA ILE A 130 -4.50 -7.18 -6.29
C ILE A 130 -5.51 -6.32 -7.05
N MET A 131 -6.16 -6.92 -8.04
CA MET A 131 -7.15 -6.26 -8.88
C MET A 131 -8.47 -7.01 -8.82
N ASP A 132 -9.57 -6.28 -9.00
CA ASP A 132 -10.91 -6.87 -9.01
C ASP A 132 -11.15 -7.64 -10.31
N THR A 133 -11.76 -8.82 -10.23
CA THR A 133 -12.20 -9.63 -11.37
C THR A 133 -13.61 -9.26 -11.82
N LEU A 134 -14.31 -8.40 -11.08
CA LEU A 134 -15.59 -7.82 -11.47
C LEU A 134 -15.37 -6.56 -12.30
N SER A 135 -16.06 -6.46 -13.43
CA SER A 135 -16.06 -5.23 -14.23
C SER A 135 -16.97 -4.19 -13.59
N ASN A 136 -16.48 -2.96 -13.48
CA ASN A 136 -17.32 -1.82 -13.10
C ASN A 136 -17.55 -0.93 -14.33
N LEU A 137 -18.66 -1.19 -15.02
CA LEU A 137 -19.06 -0.53 -16.27
C LEU A 137 -19.24 1.00 -16.17
N THR A 138 -19.10 1.59 -14.98
CA THR A 138 -19.38 3.00 -14.70
C THR A 138 -18.15 3.84 -14.37
N THR A 139 -16.95 3.25 -14.35
CA THR A 139 -15.74 3.93 -13.90
C THR A 139 -14.74 4.18 -15.04
N THR A 140 -14.15 5.37 -15.06
CA THR A 140 -13.07 5.79 -15.98
C THR A 140 -11.67 5.47 -15.44
N ARG A 141 -11.59 4.50 -14.52
CA ARG A 141 -10.39 4.13 -13.79
C ARG A 141 -10.41 2.65 -13.42
N GLN A 142 -9.24 2.08 -13.22
CA GLN A 142 -9.06 0.76 -12.63
C GLN A 142 -8.36 0.90 -11.27
N THR A 143 -9.02 0.45 -10.20
CA THR A 143 -8.48 0.48 -8.84
C THR A 143 -7.54 -0.70 -8.63
N VAL A 144 -6.37 -0.42 -8.08
CA VAL A 144 -5.30 -1.39 -7.87
C VAL A 144 -4.92 -1.36 -6.40
N LEU A 145 -5.12 -2.47 -5.71
CA LEU A 145 -4.52 -2.65 -4.39
C LEU A 145 -3.12 -3.22 -4.57
N VAL A 146 -2.19 -2.75 -3.76
CA VAL A 146 -0.80 -3.16 -3.78
C VAL A 146 -0.40 -3.53 -2.38
N ASP A 147 0.03 -4.77 -2.20
CA ASP A 147 0.73 -5.24 -1.02
C ASP A 147 2.23 -5.15 -1.28
N LEU A 148 2.95 -4.32 -0.52
CA LEU A 148 4.36 -4.00 -0.75
C LEU A 148 5.30 -5.18 -0.46
N ASN A 149 4.98 -6.01 0.53
CA ASN A 149 5.79 -7.14 0.98
C ASN A 149 5.13 -8.50 0.69
N GLY A 150 4.01 -8.50 -0.04
CA GLY A 150 3.15 -9.66 -0.27
C GLY A 150 2.54 -10.13 1.05
N PHE A 151 2.02 -11.35 1.10
CA PHE A 151 1.29 -11.89 2.27
C PHE A 151 2.06 -11.99 3.61
N LYS A 152 3.28 -11.48 3.68
CA LYS A 152 4.04 -11.36 4.92
C LYS A 152 3.37 -10.28 5.79
N LYS A 153 3.05 -10.65 7.03
CA LYS A 153 2.56 -9.71 8.06
C LYS A 153 3.38 -8.42 8.10
N PRO A 154 2.76 -7.25 8.36
CA PRO A 154 1.44 -7.10 9.00
C PRO A 154 0.16 -7.21 8.15
N ASN A 155 0.19 -7.19 6.80
CA ASN A 155 -0.99 -7.18 5.92
C ASN A 155 -2.04 -6.13 6.40
N ARG A 156 -1.59 -4.90 6.64
CA ARG A 156 -2.37 -3.80 7.19
C ARG A 156 -2.55 -2.68 6.17
N ILE A 157 -3.80 -2.31 5.94
CA ILE A 157 -4.15 -1.25 5.00
C ILE A 157 -3.62 0.09 5.51
N GLY A 158 -2.96 0.83 4.63
CA GLY A 158 -2.22 2.04 4.97
C GLY A 158 -0.87 1.76 5.63
N VAL A 159 -0.37 0.54 5.73
CA VAL A 159 0.98 0.25 6.25
C VAL A 159 1.82 -0.49 5.23
N ASP A 160 1.32 -1.60 4.72
CA ASP A 160 1.94 -2.38 3.64
C ASP A 160 0.97 -2.64 2.49
N VAL A 161 -0.34 -2.48 2.70
CA VAL A 161 -1.35 -2.49 1.64
C VAL A 161 -1.82 -1.08 1.31
N PHE A 162 -1.74 -0.70 0.03
CA PHE A 162 -2.06 0.63 -0.46
C PHE A 162 -2.89 0.57 -1.73
N ALA A 163 -3.67 1.63 -1.98
CA ALA A 163 -4.50 1.74 -3.17
C ALA A 163 -3.95 2.77 -4.16
N PHE A 164 -3.97 2.39 -5.43
CA PHE A 164 -3.69 3.23 -6.59
C PHE A 164 -4.86 3.18 -7.58
N SER A 165 -4.86 4.09 -8.53
CA SER A 165 -5.75 4.03 -9.68
C SER A 165 -4.99 4.25 -10.97
N VAL A 166 -5.27 3.43 -11.96
CA VAL A 166 -4.88 3.70 -13.34
C VAL A 166 -6.03 4.44 -14.00
N THR A 167 -5.79 5.69 -14.39
CA THR A 167 -6.79 6.59 -15.00
C THR A 167 -6.36 7.00 -16.39
N HIS A 168 -7.25 7.66 -17.13
CA HIS A 168 -6.92 8.27 -18.42
C HIS A 168 -5.82 9.35 -18.34
N ASN A 169 -5.54 9.89 -17.14
CA ASN A 169 -4.50 10.88 -16.89
C ASN A 169 -3.21 10.28 -16.31
N GLY A 170 -3.12 8.95 -16.21
CA GLY A 170 -1.98 8.24 -15.65
C GLY A 170 -2.30 7.46 -14.38
N VAL A 171 -1.26 6.86 -13.82
CA VAL A 171 -1.31 6.20 -12.51
C VAL A 171 -1.31 7.27 -11.42
N GLN A 172 -2.24 7.16 -10.47
CA GLN A 172 -2.39 8.09 -9.36
C GLN A 172 -2.55 7.32 -8.05
N THR A 173 -2.16 7.95 -6.94
CA THR A 173 -2.56 7.47 -5.61
C THR A 173 -4.09 7.54 -5.47
N PHE A 174 -4.69 6.52 -4.86
CA PHE A 174 -6.14 6.44 -4.73
C PHE A 174 -6.67 7.51 -3.77
N LYS A 175 -7.69 8.25 -4.22
CA LYS A 175 -8.28 9.40 -3.50
C LYS A 175 -9.78 9.58 -3.76
N TRP A 176 -10.43 8.60 -4.39
CA TRP A 176 -11.87 8.64 -4.68
C TRP A 176 -12.67 8.01 -3.55
N ASP A 177 -13.91 8.45 -3.42
CA ASP A 177 -14.97 7.79 -2.67
C ASP A 177 -15.92 7.06 -3.64
N ASP A 178 -16.73 6.14 -3.13
CA ASP A 178 -17.63 5.37 -4.00
C ASP A 178 -18.74 6.28 -4.56
N GLY A 179 -18.94 6.20 -5.88
CA GLY A 179 -19.86 7.06 -6.63
C GLY A 179 -19.19 8.28 -7.26
N GLU A 180 -17.94 8.58 -6.92
CA GLU A 180 -17.17 9.61 -7.60
C GLU A 180 -16.57 9.05 -8.90
N THR A 181 -16.95 9.64 -10.04
CA THR A 181 -16.54 9.18 -11.39
C THR A 181 -15.58 10.13 -12.10
N VAL A 182 -15.42 11.34 -11.56
CA VAL A 182 -14.50 12.37 -12.08
C VAL A 182 -13.21 12.41 -11.28
N ASP A 183 -12.17 13.00 -11.86
CA ASP A 183 -10.92 13.25 -11.15
C ASP A 183 -11.13 14.24 -10.01
N ILE A 184 -10.67 13.86 -8.83
CA ILE A 184 -10.85 14.66 -7.61
C ILE A 184 -9.48 14.99 -7.03
N ILE A 185 -9.37 16.21 -6.51
CA ILE A 185 -8.22 16.64 -5.73
C ILE A 185 -8.69 16.76 -4.29
N ARG A 186 -8.09 15.97 -3.40
CA ARG A 186 -8.27 16.10 -1.96
C ARG A 186 -7.05 16.78 -1.34
N ASP A 187 -7.28 17.69 -0.42
CA ASP A 187 -6.21 18.19 0.45
C ASP A 187 -5.87 17.15 1.53
N ARG A 188 -4.80 17.41 2.27
CA ARG A 188 -4.32 16.49 3.31
C ARG A 188 -5.36 16.25 4.40
N GLU A 189 -6.06 17.30 4.82
CA GLU A 189 -7.05 17.19 5.89
C GLU A 189 -8.26 16.35 5.47
N THR A 190 -8.70 16.49 4.22
CA THR A 190 -9.77 15.66 3.65
C THR A 190 -9.35 14.20 3.55
N LEU A 191 -8.10 13.92 3.17
CA LEU A 191 -7.56 12.56 3.16
C LEU A 191 -7.47 11.97 4.57
N HIS A 192 -7.23 12.81 5.57
CA HIS A 192 -7.07 12.39 6.96
C HIS A 192 -8.40 12.23 7.71
N ASN A 193 -9.33 13.19 7.60
CA ASN A 193 -10.56 13.28 8.39
C ASN A 193 -11.78 13.77 7.59
N GLY A 194 -11.65 13.92 6.27
CA GLY A 194 -12.75 14.40 5.42
C GLY A 194 -13.93 13.45 5.39
N PRO A 195 -15.09 13.87 4.85
CA PRO A 195 -16.23 12.98 4.66
C PRO A 195 -15.85 11.86 3.69
N SER A 196 -16.15 10.62 4.08
CA SER A 196 -16.09 9.44 3.21
C SER A 196 -17.29 8.55 3.49
N ARG A 197 -18.03 8.20 2.44
CA ARG A 197 -19.16 7.28 2.48
C ARG A 197 -18.75 5.89 2.96
N HIS A 198 -17.55 5.44 2.59
CA HIS A 198 -17.02 4.12 2.94
C HIS A 198 -15.88 4.16 3.98
N ASN A 199 -15.73 5.31 4.64
CA ASN A 199 -14.75 5.50 5.71
C ASN A 199 -13.30 5.27 5.22
N TYR A 200 -12.92 5.78 4.04
CA TYR A 200 -11.61 5.58 3.39
C TYR A 200 -10.47 6.45 3.93
N GLN A 201 -10.75 7.31 4.90
CA GLN A 201 -9.79 8.23 5.48
C GLN A 201 -8.56 7.50 6.04
N CYS A 202 -7.42 8.19 6.02
CA CYS A 202 -6.17 7.68 6.56
C CYS A 202 -5.98 8.08 8.03
N ASN A 203 -6.91 7.70 8.90
CA ASN A 203 -6.82 7.90 10.35
C ASN A 203 -7.00 6.57 11.10
N SER A 204 -7.02 6.63 12.43
CA SER A 204 -7.07 5.43 13.28
C SER A 204 -8.34 4.59 13.12
N ASP A 205 -9.44 5.21 12.72
CA ASP A 205 -10.77 4.59 12.59
C ASP A 205 -11.15 4.31 11.13
N GLY A 206 -10.41 4.88 10.18
CA GLY A 206 -10.59 4.73 8.75
C GLY A 206 -10.07 3.39 8.20
N ARG A 207 -10.54 3.06 7.01
CA ARG A 207 -10.13 1.88 6.22
C ARG A 207 -8.80 2.10 5.49
N GLY A 208 -8.30 3.33 5.41
CA GLY A 208 -6.94 3.62 4.95
C GLY A 208 -6.71 3.60 3.44
N MET A 209 -7.76 3.54 2.61
CA MET A 209 -7.62 3.57 1.14
C MET A 209 -6.94 4.86 0.64
N TRP A 210 -7.14 5.97 1.34
CA TRP A 210 -6.55 7.28 0.99
C TRP A 210 -5.12 7.48 1.52
N CYS A 211 -4.55 6.48 2.20
CA CYS A 211 -3.25 6.62 2.85
C CYS A 211 -2.08 6.84 1.89
N ALA A 212 -2.09 6.21 0.71
CA ALA A 212 -1.04 6.45 -0.30
C ALA A 212 -1.03 7.91 -0.76
N ALA A 213 -2.23 8.48 -1.00
CA ALA A 213 -2.37 9.88 -1.39
C ALA A 213 -1.95 10.84 -0.27
N MET A 214 -2.22 10.48 1.00
CA MET A 214 -1.77 11.27 2.15
C MET A 214 -0.24 11.28 2.27
N ILE A 215 0.41 10.12 2.11
CA ILE A 215 1.87 10.00 2.08
C ILE A 215 2.45 10.85 0.94
N GLU A 216 1.89 10.76 -0.27
CA GLU A 216 2.34 11.56 -1.41
C GLU A 216 2.22 13.07 -1.13
N LYS A 217 1.10 13.52 -0.56
CA LYS A 217 0.89 14.93 -0.14
C LYS A 217 1.87 15.38 0.94
N ASP A 218 2.32 14.46 1.79
CA ASP A 218 3.33 14.70 2.81
C ASP A 218 4.77 14.70 2.26
N GLY A 219 4.95 14.77 0.92
CA GLY A 219 6.28 14.74 0.30
C GLY A 219 6.89 13.34 0.32
N TRP A 220 6.03 12.33 0.39
CA TRP A 220 6.37 10.95 0.66
C TRP A 220 7.12 10.77 1.98
N GLU A 221 6.44 11.12 3.06
CA GLU A 221 6.89 10.91 4.42
C GLU A 221 5.70 10.47 5.27
N ILE A 222 5.92 9.53 6.18
CA ILE A 222 4.91 9.13 7.17
C ILE A 222 5.10 10.02 8.40
N LYS A 223 4.21 11.01 8.56
CA LYS A 223 4.23 11.95 9.68
C LYS A 223 3.72 11.32 10.99
N ASN A 224 3.88 12.05 12.09
CA ASN A 224 3.57 11.56 13.45
C ASN A 224 2.06 11.30 13.68
N ASP A 225 1.19 11.97 12.94
CA ASP A 225 -0.27 11.84 13.01
C ASP A 225 -0.81 10.71 12.12
N TYR A 226 0.06 10.03 11.37
CA TYR A 226 -0.31 8.89 10.55
C TYR A 226 -0.79 7.70 11.40
N PRO A 227 -1.76 6.88 10.95
CA PRO A 227 -2.36 5.79 11.74
C PRO A 227 -1.47 4.55 11.92
N TRP A 228 -0.15 4.75 12.04
CA TRP A 228 0.85 3.72 12.31
C TRP A 228 1.74 4.15 13.48
N LYS A 229 1.49 3.49 14.62
CA LYS A 229 2.24 3.65 15.87
C LYS A 229 3.39 2.64 15.94
#